data_AF-A0A538K0C1-F1
#
_entry.id   AF-A0A538K0C1-F1
#
_cell.length_a   1.000
_cell.length_b   1.000
_cell.length_c   1.000
_cell.angle_alpha   90.00
_cell.angle_beta   90.00
_cell.angle_gamma   90.00
#
_symmetry.space_group_name_H-M   'P 1'
#
loop_
_entity.id
_entity.type
_entity.pdbx_description
1 polymer ?
#
loop_
_entity_poly.entity_id
_entity_poly.type
_entity_poly.pdbx_seq_one_letter_code
_entity_poly.pdbx_strand_id
1 'polypeptide(L)'
;MGGCPVFPKDNPWNTDVSSFPVNRNSAAYVGALSGLTLWPDFGSGQYGDYGIPFGTVPLDQPLVPIRFKVPSVASESDPGPYPIPPGARVEGGTDHHVLILRQGDCRLFELYDATKDADNGWSVYSAARFDLRSNALRHDGYTSADAAGLPMLPGLARVDEVDAGAINHALRIAIPRTQKAYIHPATHAASSSTDPALPPMGLRLRLKASFNVAALTGQARVIARALQVYGAFVADNSGGSKVFISGTPDPGWNDADLDQLKRIPADALEAVETGPVIPG
;
A
#
# COMPACT_ATOMS: atom_id res chain seq x y z
N MET A 1 3.99 14.38 -4.20
CA MET A 1 2.66 14.48 -3.57
C MET A 1 2.57 15.76 -2.74
N GLY A 2 1.80 16.78 -3.15
CA GLY A 2 1.65 18.02 -2.37
C GLY A 2 2.97 18.75 -2.04
N GLY A 3 3.98 18.66 -2.92
CA GLY A 3 5.33 19.20 -2.68
C GLY A 3 6.27 18.31 -1.87
N CYS A 4 5.82 17.14 -1.41
CA CYS A 4 6.61 16.16 -0.67
C CYS A 4 7.05 14.98 -1.55
N PRO A 5 8.22 14.37 -1.26
CA PRO A 5 8.69 13.16 -1.93
C PRO A 5 7.90 11.93 -1.46
N VAL A 6 7.93 10.86 -2.25
CA VAL A 6 7.54 9.51 -1.83
C VAL A 6 8.79 8.87 -1.21
N PHE A 7 9.21 9.28 -0.01
CA PHE A 7 10.48 8.87 0.61
C PHE A 7 11.78 9.33 -0.09
N PRO A 8 12.95 9.24 0.59
CA PRO A 8 14.26 9.41 -0.03
C PRO A 8 14.50 8.49 -1.23
N LYS A 9 15.39 8.88 -2.15
CA LYS A 9 15.67 8.09 -3.38
C LYS A 9 16.25 6.70 -3.10
N ASP A 10 16.96 6.54 -1.98
CA ASP A 10 17.55 5.28 -1.53
C ASP A 10 16.60 4.44 -0.66
N ASN A 11 15.35 4.88 -0.50
CA ASN A 11 14.33 4.14 0.23
C ASN A 11 13.85 2.92 -0.59
N PRO A 12 13.55 1.76 0.05
CA PRO A 12 13.00 0.60 -0.63
C PRO A 12 11.79 0.87 -1.54
N TRP A 13 10.94 1.86 -1.23
CA TRP A 13 9.83 2.28 -2.10
C TRP A 13 10.29 2.81 -3.46
N ASN A 14 11.45 3.45 -3.54
CA ASN A 14 11.99 4.05 -4.77
C ASN A 14 13.11 3.23 -5.43
N THR A 15 13.40 2.04 -4.90
CA THR A 15 14.47 1.17 -5.41
C THR A 15 14.03 0.45 -6.68
N ASP A 16 14.78 0.61 -7.77
CA ASP A 16 14.65 -0.24 -8.95
C ASP A 16 15.08 -1.67 -8.62
N VAL A 17 14.13 -2.59 -8.70
CA VAL A 17 14.31 -4.02 -8.42
C VAL A 17 14.29 -4.86 -9.70
N SER A 18 14.27 -4.27 -10.90
CA SER A 18 14.19 -4.99 -12.17
C SER A 18 15.36 -5.95 -12.40
N SER A 19 16.54 -5.64 -11.84
CA SER A 19 17.74 -6.47 -11.93
C SER A 19 18.01 -7.31 -10.68
N PHE A 20 17.15 -7.26 -9.67
CA PHE A 20 17.35 -8.03 -8.44
C PHE A 20 17.28 -9.54 -8.75
N PRO A 21 18.04 -10.39 -8.03
CA PRO A 21 17.92 -11.83 -8.13
C PRO A 21 16.50 -12.28 -7.79
N VAL A 22 15.99 -13.27 -8.52
CA VAL A 22 14.73 -13.94 -8.15
C VAL A 22 14.94 -14.66 -6.82
N ASN A 23 14.02 -14.46 -5.88
CA ASN A 23 14.05 -15.12 -4.58
C ASN A 23 13.94 -16.63 -4.78
N ARG A 24 14.76 -17.41 -4.06
CA ARG A 24 14.76 -18.88 -4.15
C ARG A 24 13.38 -19.53 -3.89
N ASN A 25 12.54 -18.89 -3.09
CA ASN A 25 11.19 -19.35 -2.74
C ASN A 25 10.11 -18.81 -3.69
N SER A 26 10.48 -18.04 -4.74
CA SER A 26 9.50 -17.40 -5.63
C SER A 26 8.51 -18.38 -6.23
N ALA A 27 8.93 -19.60 -6.58
CA ALA A 27 8.02 -20.60 -7.13
C ALA A 27 6.92 -21.02 -6.15
N ALA A 28 7.25 -21.13 -4.85
CA ALA A 28 6.28 -21.44 -3.81
C ALA A 28 5.33 -20.26 -3.56
N TYR A 29 5.87 -19.05 -3.40
CA TYR A 29 5.09 -17.83 -3.17
C TYR A 29 4.13 -17.52 -4.32
N VAL A 30 4.58 -17.64 -5.57
CA VAL A 30 3.71 -17.45 -6.74
C VAL A 30 2.74 -18.61 -6.90
N GLY A 31 3.16 -19.85 -6.60
CA GLY A 31 2.28 -21.02 -6.58
C GLY A 31 1.10 -20.88 -5.62
N ALA A 32 1.28 -20.22 -4.47
CA ALA A 32 0.19 -19.90 -3.55
C ALA A 32 -0.85 -18.91 -4.12
N LEU A 33 -0.51 -18.21 -5.21
CA LEU A 33 -1.37 -17.28 -5.95
C LEU A 33 -1.82 -17.86 -7.31
N SER A 34 -1.55 -19.13 -7.57
CA SER A 34 -1.83 -19.74 -8.87
C SER A 34 -3.33 -19.69 -9.21
N GLY A 35 -3.63 -19.40 -10.48
CA GLY A 35 -5.00 -19.22 -10.97
C GLY A 35 -5.62 -17.85 -10.66
N LEU A 36 -4.93 -16.98 -9.90
CA LEU A 36 -5.39 -15.63 -9.63
C LEU A 36 -4.91 -14.65 -10.71
N THR A 37 -5.57 -13.49 -10.75
CA THR A 37 -5.20 -12.36 -11.60
C THR A 37 -5.03 -11.10 -10.76
N LEU A 38 -4.30 -10.13 -11.30
CA LEU A 38 -4.23 -8.80 -10.73
C LEU A 38 -5.60 -8.13 -10.82
N TRP A 39 -5.94 -7.31 -9.83
CA TRP A 39 -7.21 -6.60 -9.79
C TRP A 39 -6.99 -5.17 -9.33
N PRO A 40 -7.34 -4.15 -10.14
CA PRO A 40 -7.34 -2.77 -9.67
C PRO A 40 -8.47 -2.60 -8.65
N ASP A 41 -8.12 -2.27 -7.42
CA ASP A 41 -9.06 -1.96 -6.33
C ASP A 41 -9.24 -0.45 -6.17
N PHE A 42 -9.34 0.22 -7.31
CA PHE A 42 -9.52 1.65 -7.45
C PHE A 42 -9.99 1.95 -8.88
N GLY A 43 -10.61 3.10 -9.07
CA GLY A 43 -11.11 3.52 -10.38
C GLY A 43 -12.08 4.68 -10.28
N SER A 44 -12.76 4.93 -11.39
CA SER A 44 -13.76 5.99 -11.51
C SER A 44 -15.01 5.51 -12.26
N GLY A 45 -16.12 6.22 -12.16
CA GLY A 45 -17.23 6.05 -13.10
C GLY A 45 -18.58 5.71 -12.48
N GLN A 46 -19.30 4.75 -13.07
CA GLN A 46 -20.75 4.58 -12.90
C GLN A 46 -21.19 4.35 -11.43
N TYR A 47 -20.28 3.86 -10.58
CA TYR A 47 -20.54 3.57 -9.17
C TYR A 47 -19.85 4.54 -8.19
N GLY A 48 -19.26 5.63 -8.71
CA GLY A 48 -18.48 6.61 -7.95
C GLY A 48 -16.99 6.27 -7.91
N ASP A 49 -16.17 7.28 -7.59
CA ASP A 49 -14.72 7.11 -7.46
C ASP A 49 -14.41 6.28 -6.21
N TYR A 50 -13.63 5.21 -6.38
CA TYR A 50 -13.29 4.27 -5.31
C TYR A 50 -11.79 3.98 -5.26
N GLY A 51 -11.34 3.47 -4.11
CA GLY A 51 -9.94 3.38 -3.71
C GLY A 51 -9.70 4.13 -2.39
N ILE A 52 -8.44 4.30 -2.01
CA ILE A 52 -8.06 4.87 -0.72
C ILE A 52 -7.80 6.37 -0.84
N PRO A 53 -8.66 7.25 -0.27
CA PRO A 53 -8.47 8.68 -0.39
C PRO A 53 -7.35 9.18 0.53
N PHE A 54 -6.71 10.27 0.11
CA PHE A 54 -5.84 11.05 0.99
C PHE A 54 -6.14 12.54 0.87
N GLY A 55 -5.76 13.31 1.89
CA GLY A 55 -5.81 14.76 1.90
C GLY A 55 -4.46 15.39 2.21
N THR A 56 -4.27 16.63 1.78
CA THR A 56 -3.10 17.45 2.16
C THR A 56 -3.51 18.61 3.04
N VAL A 57 -2.68 18.95 4.03
CA VAL A 57 -2.94 20.08 4.95
C VAL A 57 -1.68 20.92 5.15
N PRO A 58 -1.82 22.22 5.45
CA PRO A 58 -0.68 23.06 5.80
C PRO A 58 -0.09 22.69 7.16
N LEU A 59 1.11 23.22 7.46
CA LEU A 59 1.84 22.90 8.69
C LEU A 59 1.09 23.30 9.97
N ASP A 60 0.26 24.35 9.89
CA ASP A 60 -0.52 24.94 10.98
C ASP A 60 -1.93 24.34 11.13
N GLN A 61 -2.25 23.27 10.41
CA GLN A 61 -3.52 22.56 10.55
C GLN A 61 -3.77 22.15 12.02
N PRO A 62 -4.89 22.58 12.61
CA PRO A 62 -5.26 22.19 13.97
C PRO A 62 -5.24 20.68 14.17
N LEU A 63 -4.70 20.26 15.32
CA LEU A 63 -4.62 18.86 15.72
C LEU A 63 -5.92 18.45 16.41
N VAL A 64 -6.38 17.22 16.15
CA VAL A 64 -7.56 16.62 16.78
C VAL A 64 -7.19 15.37 17.59
N PRO A 65 -7.92 15.06 18.67
CA PRO A 65 -7.67 13.87 19.48
C PRO A 65 -7.83 12.57 18.69
N ILE A 66 -6.97 11.60 18.99
CA ILE A 66 -7.08 10.21 18.50
C ILE A 66 -7.33 9.29 19.69
N ARG A 67 -8.34 8.43 19.60
CA ARG A 67 -8.76 7.48 20.64
C ARG A 67 -8.71 6.07 20.08
N PHE A 68 -8.02 5.18 20.76
CA PHE A 68 -7.91 3.80 20.31
C PHE A 68 -9.08 2.95 20.83
N LYS A 69 -9.72 2.22 19.92
CA LYS A 69 -10.81 1.27 20.21
C LYS A 69 -10.30 0.04 20.98
N VAL A 70 -9.03 -0.33 20.78
CA VAL A 70 -8.41 -1.54 21.34
C VAL A 70 -7.09 -1.19 22.04
N PRO A 71 -6.95 -1.43 23.36
CA PRO A 71 -5.73 -1.07 24.10
C PRO A 71 -4.44 -1.77 23.63
N SER A 72 -4.51 -3.05 23.23
CA SER A 72 -3.33 -3.78 22.75
C SER A 72 -2.78 -3.22 21.46
N VAL A 73 -3.64 -2.74 20.56
CA VAL A 73 -3.24 -2.11 19.30
C VAL A 73 -2.76 -0.67 19.52
N ALA A 74 -3.26 0.00 20.57
CA ALA A 74 -2.77 1.31 20.97
C ALA A 74 -1.28 1.29 21.31
N SER A 75 -0.76 0.21 21.91
CA SER A 75 0.69 0.06 22.19
C SER A 75 1.55 -0.17 20.95
N GLU A 76 0.95 -0.57 19.83
CA GLU A 76 1.63 -0.74 18.53
C GLU A 76 1.40 0.48 17.60
N SER A 77 0.65 1.47 18.05
CA SER A 77 0.24 2.65 17.30
C SER A 77 0.98 3.92 17.75
N ASP A 78 0.98 4.92 16.89
CA ASP A 78 1.49 6.26 17.20
C ASP A 78 0.41 7.10 17.89
N PRO A 79 0.59 7.53 19.16
CA PRO A 79 -0.43 8.32 19.83
C PRO A 79 -0.62 9.70 19.18
N GLY A 80 -1.88 10.15 19.19
CA GLY A 80 -2.28 11.49 18.73
C GLY A 80 -1.81 12.63 19.64
N PRO A 81 -2.22 13.87 19.36
CA PRO A 81 -3.24 14.28 18.37
C PRO A 81 -2.67 14.44 16.94
N TYR A 82 -3.52 14.35 15.91
CA TYR A 82 -3.15 14.37 14.47
C TYR A 82 -3.78 15.56 13.71
N PRO A 83 -3.15 16.06 12.62
CA PRO A 83 -3.63 17.23 11.86
C PRO A 83 -4.76 16.88 10.89
N ILE A 84 -5.88 16.32 11.37
CA ILE A 84 -6.97 15.85 10.51
C ILE A 84 -7.97 17.00 10.27
N PRO A 85 -8.19 17.43 9.01
CA PRO A 85 -9.13 18.52 8.72
C PRO A 85 -10.58 18.03 8.87
N PRO A 86 -11.54 18.94 9.17
CA PRO A 86 -12.95 18.55 9.35
C PRO A 86 -13.57 17.83 8.16
N GLY A 87 -13.10 18.11 6.94
CA GLY A 87 -13.53 17.50 5.68
C GLY A 87 -12.62 16.38 5.16
N ALA A 88 -11.82 15.76 6.03
CA ALA A 88 -11.04 14.58 5.67
C ALA A 88 -11.95 13.50 5.06
N ARG A 89 -11.54 12.98 3.90
CA ARG A 89 -12.23 11.86 3.25
C ARG A 89 -11.92 10.58 4.01
N VAL A 90 -12.93 9.77 4.21
CA VAL A 90 -12.84 8.42 4.76
C VAL A 90 -13.02 7.45 3.60
N GLU A 91 -12.20 6.42 3.52
CA GLU A 91 -12.42 5.34 2.56
C GLU A 91 -13.82 4.72 2.75
N GLY A 92 -14.43 4.30 1.63
CA GLY A 92 -15.66 3.51 1.68
C GLY A 92 -15.42 2.07 2.18
N GLY A 93 -16.47 1.27 2.17
CA GLY A 93 -16.39 -0.12 2.64
C GLY A 93 -16.31 -0.20 4.16
N THR A 94 -15.61 -1.21 4.68
CA THR A 94 -15.52 -1.47 6.13
C THR A 94 -14.25 -0.93 6.78
N ASP A 95 -13.23 -0.64 5.99
CA ASP A 95 -11.89 -0.36 6.50
C ASP A 95 -11.74 1.08 7.00
N HIS A 96 -12.46 2.02 6.38
CA HIS A 96 -12.54 3.42 6.80
C HIS A 96 -11.16 4.06 7.03
N HIS A 97 -10.23 3.88 6.10
CA HIS A 97 -8.93 4.54 6.17
C HIS A 97 -9.04 6.06 6.05
N VAL A 98 -8.18 6.79 6.76
CA VAL A 98 -8.01 8.26 6.65
C VAL A 98 -6.53 8.59 6.55
N LEU A 99 -6.09 9.09 5.40
CA LEU A 99 -4.69 9.41 5.13
C LEU A 99 -4.51 10.92 4.96
N ILE A 100 -3.64 11.53 5.77
CA ILE A 100 -3.36 12.97 5.75
C ILE A 100 -1.87 13.22 5.60
N LEU A 101 -1.48 13.92 4.53
CA LEU A 101 -0.13 14.40 4.31
C LEU A 101 -0.02 15.88 4.73
N ARG A 102 0.77 16.15 5.76
CA ARG A 102 1.08 17.52 6.16
C ARG A 102 2.23 18.09 5.34
N GLN A 103 1.97 19.20 4.69
CA GLN A 103 2.93 19.90 3.86
C GLN A 103 3.94 20.67 4.71
N GLY A 104 5.11 20.96 4.13
CA GLY A 104 6.22 21.65 4.81
C GLY A 104 7.18 20.68 5.52
N ASP A 105 6.66 19.81 6.39
CA ASP A 105 7.46 18.78 7.08
C ASP A 105 7.34 17.38 6.47
N CYS A 106 6.39 17.16 5.55
CA CYS A 106 6.19 15.90 4.85
C CYS A 106 5.90 14.71 5.78
N ARG A 107 5.19 14.98 6.87
CA ARG A 107 4.68 13.94 7.76
C ARG A 107 3.34 13.41 7.25
N LEU A 108 3.26 12.09 7.16
CA LEU A 108 2.09 11.34 6.79
C LEU A 108 1.44 10.76 8.06
N PHE A 109 0.12 10.89 8.17
CA PHE A 109 -0.69 10.43 9.28
C PHE A 109 -1.79 9.53 8.72
N GLU A 110 -1.83 8.28 9.16
CA GLU A 110 -2.74 7.27 8.62
C GLU A 110 -3.51 6.60 9.75
N LEU A 111 -4.83 6.48 9.56
CA LEU A 111 -5.75 5.83 10.49
C LEU A 111 -6.43 4.65 9.80
N TYR A 112 -6.74 3.60 10.57
CA TYR A 112 -7.57 2.46 10.15
C TYR A 112 -8.76 2.27 11.10
N ASP A 113 -9.87 1.80 10.53
CA ASP A 113 -11.19 1.72 11.17
C ASP A 113 -11.53 3.04 11.88
N ALA A 114 -11.45 4.13 11.12
CA ALA A 114 -11.59 5.48 11.67
C ALA A 114 -13.07 5.91 11.72
N THR A 115 -13.53 6.34 12.90
CA THR A 115 -14.86 6.90 13.10
C THR A 115 -14.74 8.28 13.73
N LYS A 116 -15.36 9.29 13.12
CA LYS A 116 -15.33 10.66 13.63
C LYS A 116 -16.24 10.81 14.85
N ASP A 117 -15.70 11.37 15.93
CA ASP A 117 -16.42 11.61 17.18
C ASP A 117 -17.18 12.95 17.15
N ALA A 118 -18.15 13.11 18.05
CA ALA A 118 -18.97 14.32 18.16
C ALA A 118 -18.16 15.58 18.54
N ASP A 119 -16.99 15.42 19.17
CA ASP A 119 -16.10 16.51 19.58
C ASP A 119 -14.99 16.83 18.55
N ASN A 120 -15.15 16.36 17.30
CA ASN A 120 -14.17 16.40 16.22
C ASN A 120 -12.89 15.56 16.44
N GLY A 121 -12.84 14.74 17.50
CA GLY A 121 -11.84 13.66 17.62
C GLY A 121 -12.13 12.49 16.68
N TRP A 122 -11.27 11.48 16.75
CA TRP A 122 -11.43 10.23 15.99
C TRP A 122 -11.20 9.01 16.88
N SER A 123 -12.14 8.07 16.82
CA SER A 123 -12.00 6.72 17.36
C SER A 123 -11.48 5.77 16.28
N VAL A 124 -10.34 5.11 16.52
CA VAL A 124 -9.61 4.33 15.51
C VAL A 124 -9.19 2.97 16.05
N TYR A 125 -8.99 1.97 15.18
CA TYR A 125 -8.36 0.71 15.58
C TYR A 125 -6.85 0.89 15.74
N SER A 126 -6.19 1.42 14.72
CA SER A 126 -4.75 1.72 14.70
C SER A 126 -4.47 3.09 14.07
N ALA A 127 -3.29 3.64 14.39
CA ALA A 127 -2.82 4.90 13.84
C ALA A 127 -1.30 4.89 13.69
N ALA A 128 -0.79 5.42 12.59
CA ALA A 128 0.64 5.48 12.33
C ALA A 128 1.06 6.83 11.75
N ARG A 129 2.30 7.23 12.07
CA ARG A 129 2.95 8.41 11.48
C ARG A 129 4.21 8.01 10.76
N PHE A 130 4.45 8.64 9.62
CA PHE A 130 5.65 8.42 8.83
C PHE A 130 6.27 9.76 8.44
N ASP A 131 7.60 9.82 8.48
CA ASP A 131 8.36 10.93 7.91
C ASP A 131 8.79 10.56 6.49
N LEU A 132 8.16 11.16 5.48
CA LEU A 132 8.47 10.88 4.08
C LEU A 132 9.85 11.42 3.63
N ARG A 133 10.65 11.96 4.55
CA ARG A 133 12.06 12.32 4.31
C ARG A 133 13.04 11.35 4.99
N SER A 134 12.55 10.30 5.62
CA SER A 134 13.35 9.35 6.38
C SER A 134 13.24 7.92 5.84
N ASN A 135 14.30 7.14 6.02
CA ASN A 135 14.29 5.68 5.80
C ASN A 135 13.99 4.89 7.07
N ALA A 136 13.65 5.58 8.18
CA ALA A 136 13.29 4.94 9.43
C ALA A 136 12.04 4.06 9.26
N LEU A 137 12.14 2.82 9.74
CA LEU A 137 11.02 1.90 9.82
C LEU A 137 10.25 2.11 11.13
N ARG A 138 9.06 1.52 11.21
CA ARG A 138 8.40 1.31 12.51
C ARG A 138 9.21 0.29 13.33
N HIS A 139 8.85 0.13 14.59
CA HIS A 139 9.41 -0.96 15.40
C HIS A 139 8.90 -2.31 14.90
N ASP A 140 9.76 -3.32 14.97
CA ASP A 140 9.38 -4.70 14.67
C ASP A 140 8.21 -5.15 15.56
N GLY A 141 7.26 -5.84 14.94
CA GLY A 141 5.98 -6.23 15.54
C GLY A 141 4.92 -5.13 15.54
N TYR A 142 5.21 -3.89 15.13
CA TYR A 142 4.20 -2.82 15.16
C TYR A 142 3.43 -2.79 13.85
N THR A 143 2.11 -2.94 13.95
CA THR A 143 1.18 -2.69 12.84
C THR A 143 1.09 -1.19 12.51
N SER A 144 0.27 -0.84 11.50
CA SER A 144 -0.04 0.53 11.12
C SER A 144 -1.49 0.65 10.65
N ALA A 145 -1.82 1.64 9.83
CA ALA A 145 -3.07 1.62 9.08
C ALA A 145 -3.05 0.51 7.99
N ASP A 146 -1.87 0.16 7.48
CA ASP A 146 -1.64 -1.05 6.68
C ASP A 146 -1.27 -2.25 7.58
N ALA A 147 -1.74 -3.44 7.21
CA ALA A 147 -1.54 -4.66 7.99
C ALA A 147 -0.07 -5.10 8.10
N ALA A 148 0.79 -4.73 7.13
CA ALA A 148 2.22 -5.04 7.15
C ALA A 148 3.07 -4.07 8.00
N GLY A 149 2.45 -3.05 8.61
CA GLY A 149 3.16 -1.95 9.28
C GLY A 149 3.74 -0.92 8.31
N LEU A 150 3.33 -0.96 7.04
CA LEU A 150 3.80 -0.06 6.00
C LEU A 150 2.96 1.23 5.93
N PRO A 151 3.51 2.33 5.39
CA PRO A 151 2.67 3.46 5.00
C PRO A 151 1.83 3.08 3.76
N MET A 152 0.56 3.46 3.74
CA MET A 152 -0.36 3.16 2.64
C MET A 152 -0.16 4.10 1.45
N LEU A 153 -0.18 5.43 1.69
CA LEU A 153 -0.15 6.45 0.63
C LEU A 153 1.02 6.26 -0.36
N PRO A 154 2.26 5.96 0.08
CA PRO A 154 3.39 5.69 -0.81
C PRO A 154 3.21 4.50 -1.75
N GLY A 155 2.30 3.57 -1.44
CA GLY A 155 2.01 2.41 -2.28
C GLY A 155 0.80 2.56 -3.20
N LEU A 156 0.08 3.68 -3.15
CA LEU A 156 -1.10 3.91 -3.98
C LEU A 156 -0.72 4.42 -5.37
N ALA A 157 -1.27 3.80 -6.40
CA ALA A 157 -1.26 4.37 -7.75
C ALA A 157 -2.10 5.65 -7.80
N ARG A 158 -1.62 6.67 -8.52
CA ARG A 158 -2.30 7.98 -8.63
C ARG A 158 -2.40 8.45 -10.09
N VAL A 159 -3.46 9.20 -10.39
CA VAL A 159 -3.73 9.72 -11.75
C VAL A 159 -2.62 10.66 -12.21
N ASP A 160 -2.12 11.53 -11.33
CA ASP A 160 -1.05 12.48 -11.67
C ASP A 160 0.23 11.79 -12.17
N GLU A 161 0.51 10.57 -11.72
CA GLU A 161 1.68 9.80 -12.12
C GLU A 161 1.48 9.06 -13.44
N VAL A 162 0.30 8.46 -13.65
CA VAL A 162 0.01 7.76 -14.91
C VAL A 162 -0.14 8.76 -16.06
N ASP A 163 -0.66 9.95 -15.80
CA ASP A 163 -0.74 11.05 -16.77
C ASP A 163 0.65 11.62 -17.08
N ALA A 164 1.56 11.64 -16.09
CA ALA A 164 2.98 11.95 -16.30
C ALA A 164 3.73 10.81 -17.02
N GLY A 165 3.10 9.65 -17.22
CA GLY A 165 3.63 8.51 -17.97
C GLY A 165 4.50 7.54 -17.17
N ALA A 166 4.69 7.76 -15.86
CA ALA A 166 5.50 6.88 -15.01
C ALA A 166 5.11 6.98 -13.52
N ILE A 167 4.95 5.83 -12.88
CA ILE A 167 4.95 5.70 -11.42
C ILE A 167 6.39 5.30 -11.01
N ASN A 168 7.03 6.12 -10.19
CA ASN A 168 8.46 5.99 -9.86
C ASN A 168 8.71 5.39 -8.47
N HIS A 169 7.77 4.59 -8.01
CA HIS A 169 7.83 3.91 -6.72
C HIS A 169 7.12 2.56 -6.81
N ALA A 170 7.36 1.71 -5.81
CA ALA A 170 6.68 0.45 -5.68
C ALA A 170 5.22 0.65 -5.27
N LEU A 171 4.36 -0.27 -5.68
CA LEU A 171 2.95 -0.27 -5.32
C LEU A 171 2.70 -1.11 -4.05
N ARG A 172 1.50 -1.00 -3.47
CA ARG A 172 1.00 -1.96 -2.47
C ARG A 172 0.04 -2.94 -3.12
N ILE A 173 0.10 -4.19 -2.67
CA ILE A 173 -0.87 -5.23 -3.04
C ILE A 173 -1.41 -5.96 -1.82
N ALA A 174 -2.68 -6.37 -1.91
CA ALA A 174 -3.30 -7.31 -0.98
C ALA A 174 -3.50 -8.66 -1.68
N ILE A 175 -3.16 -9.75 -0.97
CA ILE A 175 -3.25 -11.12 -1.49
C ILE A 175 -4.16 -11.96 -0.59
N PRO A 176 -4.58 -13.19 -0.97
CA PRO A 176 -5.56 -13.92 -0.17
C PRO A 176 -5.04 -14.30 1.23
N ARG A 177 -3.78 -14.74 1.33
CA ARG A 177 -3.17 -15.25 2.57
C ARG A 177 -1.68 -14.98 2.59
N THR A 178 -1.17 -14.68 3.79
CA THR A 178 0.26 -14.55 4.10
C THR A 178 0.69 -15.50 5.22
N GLN A 179 2.00 -15.70 5.37
CA GLN A 179 2.57 -16.37 6.56
C GLN A 179 2.77 -15.39 7.73
N LYS A 180 2.96 -15.92 8.93
CA LYS A 180 3.32 -15.22 10.18
C LYS A 180 4.79 -14.77 10.15
N ALA A 181 5.13 -13.97 9.15
CA ALA A 181 6.45 -13.40 8.97
C ALA A 181 6.39 -12.18 8.05
N TYR A 182 7.45 -11.39 8.08
CA TYR A 182 7.61 -10.23 7.23
C TYR A 182 9.05 -10.08 6.71
N ILE A 183 9.22 -9.27 5.67
CA ILE A 183 10.51 -8.82 5.14
C ILE A 183 10.49 -7.30 5.18
N HIS A 184 11.56 -6.67 5.68
CA HIS A 184 11.65 -5.21 5.66
C HIS A 184 11.48 -4.62 4.25
N PRO A 185 10.80 -3.47 4.12
CA PRO A 185 10.46 -2.51 5.19
C PRO A 185 9.16 -2.81 5.96
N ALA A 186 8.46 -3.92 5.69
CA ALA A 186 7.36 -4.33 6.56
C ALA A 186 7.92 -4.66 7.95
N THR A 187 7.09 -4.44 8.97
CA THR A 187 7.45 -4.62 10.38
C THR A 187 6.46 -5.52 11.11
N HIS A 188 5.39 -5.95 10.45
CA HIS A 188 4.32 -6.71 11.07
C HIS A 188 3.79 -7.82 10.15
N ALA A 189 3.33 -8.92 10.75
CA ALA A 189 2.67 -10.02 10.04
C ALA A 189 1.20 -10.08 10.49
N ALA A 190 0.28 -10.25 9.54
CA ALA A 190 -1.16 -10.25 9.83
C ALA A 190 -1.80 -11.64 9.69
N SER A 191 -1.08 -12.69 10.09
CA SER A 191 -1.51 -14.09 9.93
C SER A 191 -0.99 -14.96 11.07
N SER A 192 -1.71 -16.04 11.37
CA SER A 192 -1.26 -17.09 12.28
C SER A 192 -0.61 -18.28 11.56
N SER A 193 -0.68 -18.33 10.23
CA SER A 193 -0.13 -19.44 9.43
C SER A 193 1.38 -19.44 9.43
N THR A 194 2.01 -20.58 9.71
CA THR A 194 3.47 -20.75 9.63
C THR A 194 3.94 -21.45 8.37
N ASP A 195 3.05 -21.65 7.39
CA ASP A 195 3.37 -22.30 6.11
C ASP A 195 4.38 -21.45 5.31
N PRO A 196 5.62 -21.92 5.12
CA PRO A 196 6.67 -21.16 4.43
C PRO A 196 6.43 -21.03 2.91
N ALA A 197 5.41 -21.69 2.35
CA ALA A 197 5.00 -21.52 0.96
C ALA A 197 4.12 -20.27 0.74
N LEU A 198 3.53 -19.71 1.81
CA LEU A 198 2.75 -18.47 1.70
C LEU A 198 3.68 -17.25 1.65
N PRO A 199 3.36 -16.21 0.88
CA PRO A 199 4.14 -14.97 0.90
C PRO A 199 4.18 -14.34 2.31
N PRO A 200 5.33 -13.85 2.80
CA PRO A 200 5.39 -13.00 3.98
C PRO A 200 4.93 -11.57 3.66
N MET A 201 4.52 -10.81 4.68
CA MET A 201 4.32 -9.36 4.52
C MET A 201 5.63 -8.68 4.10
N GLY A 202 5.54 -7.61 3.32
CA GLY A 202 6.70 -6.91 2.75
C GLY A 202 7.45 -7.68 1.67
N LEU A 203 7.02 -8.90 1.28
CA LEU A 203 7.58 -9.57 0.11
C LEU A 203 7.45 -8.66 -1.11
N ARG A 204 8.57 -8.47 -1.83
CA ARG A 204 8.59 -7.71 -3.08
C ARG A 204 8.26 -8.63 -4.24
N LEU A 205 7.07 -8.46 -4.82
CA LEU A 205 6.66 -9.11 -6.07
C LEU A 205 6.84 -8.13 -7.24
N ARG A 206 7.56 -8.53 -8.30
CA ARG A 206 7.66 -7.75 -9.54
C ARG A 206 6.98 -8.48 -10.69
N LEU A 207 6.52 -7.73 -11.69
CA LEU A 207 6.10 -8.29 -12.96
C LEU A 207 7.33 -8.75 -13.75
N LYS A 208 7.31 -9.98 -14.27
CA LYS A 208 8.42 -10.55 -15.04
C LYS A 208 8.78 -9.65 -16.23
N ALA A 209 10.08 -9.53 -16.50
CA ALA A 209 10.57 -8.81 -17.67
C ALA A 209 10.04 -9.39 -19.00
N SER A 210 9.75 -10.70 -19.03
CA SER A 210 9.19 -11.39 -20.19
C SER A 210 7.71 -11.13 -20.44
N PHE A 211 6.98 -10.53 -19.49
CA PHE A 211 5.60 -10.15 -19.71
C PHE A 211 5.52 -9.01 -20.73
N ASN A 212 4.72 -9.18 -21.79
CA ASN A 212 4.59 -8.19 -22.85
C ASN A 212 3.72 -7.00 -22.43
N VAL A 213 4.32 -6.03 -21.72
CA VAL A 213 3.63 -4.80 -21.32
C VAL A 213 3.17 -3.96 -22.51
N ALA A 214 3.76 -4.12 -23.71
CA ALA A 214 3.31 -3.39 -24.89
C ALA A 214 1.91 -3.81 -25.37
N ALA A 215 1.41 -4.98 -24.94
CA ALA A 215 0.04 -5.42 -25.21
C ALA A 215 -1.01 -4.68 -24.38
N LEU A 216 -0.61 -4.02 -23.29
CA LEU A 216 -1.47 -3.13 -22.51
C LEU A 216 -1.43 -1.73 -23.11
N THR A 217 -2.42 -0.88 -22.82
CA THR A 217 -2.47 0.52 -23.27
C THR A 217 -2.79 1.46 -22.11
N GLY A 218 -2.67 2.76 -22.36
CA GLY A 218 -3.04 3.82 -21.41
C GLY A 218 -2.46 3.64 -20.01
N GLN A 219 -3.31 3.89 -19.00
CA GLN A 219 -2.91 3.89 -17.58
C GLN A 219 -2.43 2.51 -17.10
N ALA A 220 -3.06 1.42 -17.57
CA ALA A 220 -2.64 0.06 -17.22
C ALA A 220 -1.23 -0.29 -17.70
N ARG A 221 -0.80 0.23 -18.87
CA ARG A 221 0.58 0.07 -19.34
C ARG A 221 1.57 0.72 -18.37
N VAL A 222 1.28 1.93 -17.88
CA VAL A 222 2.14 2.65 -16.95
C VAL A 222 2.25 1.91 -15.62
N ILE A 223 1.13 1.42 -15.08
CA ILE A 223 1.10 0.61 -13.85
C ILE A 223 1.90 -0.69 -14.03
N ALA A 224 1.72 -1.40 -15.14
CA ALA A 224 2.46 -2.62 -15.42
C ALA A 224 3.98 -2.37 -15.58
N ARG A 225 4.39 -1.22 -16.15
CA ARG A 225 5.81 -0.83 -16.17
C ARG A 225 6.35 -0.58 -14.76
N ALA A 226 5.60 0.10 -13.91
CA ALA A 226 5.98 0.31 -12.51
C ALA A 226 6.16 -1.03 -11.77
N LEU A 227 5.28 -1.99 -12.01
CA LEU A 227 5.41 -3.36 -11.48
C LEU A 227 6.66 -4.10 -12.00
N GLN A 228 7.15 -3.81 -13.22
CA GLN A 228 8.41 -4.40 -13.72
C GLN A 228 9.64 -3.78 -13.05
N VAL A 229 9.61 -2.45 -12.82
CA VAL A 229 10.75 -1.68 -12.34
C VAL A 229 10.85 -1.71 -10.81
N TYR A 230 9.78 -1.33 -10.12
CA TYR A 230 9.75 -1.17 -8.67
C TYR A 230 9.03 -2.32 -7.96
N GLY A 231 8.18 -3.06 -8.67
CA GLY A 231 7.35 -4.11 -8.12
C GLY A 231 6.28 -3.57 -7.15
N ALA A 232 5.79 -4.46 -6.29
CA ALA A 232 4.83 -4.15 -5.25
C ALA A 232 5.18 -4.88 -3.94
N PHE A 233 4.85 -4.27 -2.81
CA PHE A 233 4.91 -4.92 -1.50
C PHE A 233 3.61 -5.68 -1.23
N VAL A 234 3.73 -6.93 -0.78
CA VAL A 234 2.65 -7.64 -0.10
C VAL A 234 2.36 -6.92 1.22
N ALA A 235 1.22 -6.25 1.29
CA ALA A 235 0.91 -5.31 2.36
C ALA A 235 -0.26 -5.80 3.23
N ASP A 236 -1.14 -6.64 2.67
CA ASP A 236 -2.38 -7.03 3.36
C ASP A 236 -2.92 -8.40 2.93
N ASN A 237 -3.82 -8.93 3.76
CA ASN A 237 -4.63 -10.12 3.52
C ASN A 237 -6.04 -9.72 3.06
N SER A 238 -6.29 -9.82 1.77
CA SER A 238 -7.61 -9.54 1.20
C SER A 238 -8.68 -10.60 1.53
N GLY A 239 -8.28 -11.83 1.86
CA GLY A 239 -9.17 -12.99 1.98
C GLY A 239 -9.91 -13.39 0.69
N GLY A 240 -9.75 -12.64 -0.41
CA GLY A 240 -10.42 -12.85 -1.69
C GLY A 240 -9.54 -13.56 -2.72
N SER A 241 -10.14 -14.10 -3.78
CA SER A 241 -9.45 -14.84 -4.83
C SER A 241 -8.84 -13.93 -5.92
N LYS A 242 -8.07 -12.91 -5.52
CA LYS A 242 -7.45 -11.92 -6.42
C LYS A 242 -6.13 -11.40 -5.82
N VAL A 243 -5.29 -10.77 -6.65
CA VAL A 243 -4.16 -9.93 -6.20
C VAL A 243 -4.57 -8.48 -6.40
N PHE A 244 -5.00 -7.81 -5.34
CA PHE A 244 -5.50 -6.44 -5.41
C PHE A 244 -4.35 -5.45 -5.46
N ILE A 245 -4.40 -4.50 -6.39
CA ILE A 245 -3.52 -3.34 -6.48
C ILE A 245 -4.33 -2.14 -6.02
N SER A 246 -3.77 -1.34 -5.11
CA SER A 246 -4.47 -0.18 -4.57
C SER A 246 -4.07 1.12 -5.26
N GLY A 247 -5.01 2.06 -5.27
CA GLY A 247 -4.84 3.40 -5.83
C GLY A 247 -5.79 4.39 -5.18
N THR A 248 -5.66 5.66 -5.55
CA THR A 248 -6.51 6.73 -5.03
C THR A 248 -7.81 6.84 -5.81
N PRO A 249 -8.94 7.22 -5.17
CA PRO A 249 -10.19 7.53 -5.86
C PRO A 249 -10.07 8.86 -6.60
N ASP A 250 -10.10 8.82 -7.93
CA ASP A 250 -9.93 9.98 -8.80
C ASP A 250 -10.70 9.81 -10.12
N PRO A 251 -11.47 10.82 -10.57
CA PRO A 251 -12.27 10.74 -11.79
C PRO A 251 -11.45 10.66 -13.08
N GLY A 252 -10.14 10.92 -13.03
CA GLY A 252 -9.23 10.79 -14.16
C GLY A 252 -8.84 9.34 -14.49
N TRP A 253 -9.19 8.37 -13.64
CA TRP A 253 -9.01 6.96 -14.00
C TRP A 253 -9.91 6.57 -15.19
N ASN A 254 -9.37 5.78 -16.09
CA ASN A 254 -10.11 5.13 -17.16
C ASN A 254 -10.29 3.65 -16.81
N ASP A 255 -11.48 3.28 -16.36
CA ASP A 255 -11.79 1.91 -15.95
C ASP A 255 -11.60 0.87 -17.06
N ALA A 256 -11.81 1.24 -18.33
CA ALA A 256 -11.54 0.34 -19.46
C ALA A 256 -10.04 0.08 -19.65
N ASP A 257 -9.19 1.06 -19.31
CA ASP A 257 -7.75 0.86 -19.25
C ASP A 257 -7.38 -0.01 -18.04
N LEU A 258 -7.85 0.35 -16.84
CA LEU A 258 -7.55 -0.39 -15.61
C LEU A 258 -7.97 -1.87 -15.70
N ASP A 259 -9.09 -2.17 -16.35
CA ASP A 259 -9.56 -3.54 -16.58
C ASP A 259 -8.55 -4.43 -17.33
N GLN A 260 -7.62 -3.83 -18.09
CA GLN A 260 -6.55 -4.59 -18.75
C GLN A 260 -5.59 -5.24 -17.74
N LEU A 261 -5.46 -4.70 -16.51
CA LEU A 261 -4.64 -5.31 -15.45
C LEU A 261 -5.16 -6.70 -15.05
N LYS A 262 -6.47 -6.96 -15.20
CA LYS A 262 -7.11 -8.27 -14.94
C LYS A 262 -6.63 -9.37 -15.90
N ARG A 263 -5.93 -9.00 -16.98
CA ARG A 263 -5.30 -9.95 -17.92
C ARG A 263 -3.93 -10.41 -17.46
N ILE A 264 -3.36 -9.81 -16.42
CA ILE A 264 -2.08 -10.20 -15.86
C ILE A 264 -2.33 -11.33 -14.84
N PRO A 265 -1.93 -12.58 -15.12
CA PRO A 265 -2.04 -13.65 -14.13
C PRO A 265 -0.99 -13.44 -13.03
N ALA A 266 -1.28 -13.91 -11.82
CA ALA A 266 -0.30 -13.88 -10.73
C ALA A 266 0.98 -14.67 -11.10
N ASP A 267 0.88 -15.68 -11.97
CA ASP A 267 2.02 -16.42 -12.53
C ASP A 267 2.95 -15.55 -13.39
N ALA A 268 2.54 -14.36 -13.81
CA ALA A 268 3.41 -13.38 -14.46
C ALA A 268 4.27 -12.60 -13.45
N LEU A 269 4.00 -12.72 -12.14
CA LEU A 269 4.81 -12.15 -11.09
C LEU A 269 5.95 -13.09 -10.69
N GLU A 270 6.97 -12.53 -10.05
CA GLU A 270 8.01 -13.26 -9.34
C GLU A 270 8.45 -12.47 -8.10
N ALA A 271 8.85 -13.20 -7.05
CA ALA A 271 9.44 -12.61 -5.86
C ALA A 271 10.92 -12.33 -6.10
N VAL A 272 11.39 -11.18 -5.66
CA VAL A 272 12.81 -10.81 -5.71
C VAL A 272 13.44 -10.84 -4.33
N GLU A 273 14.75 -11.06 -4.27
CA GLU A 273 15.50 -11.08 -3.02
C GLU A 273 15.72 -9.65 -2.49
N THR A 274 15.08 -9.32 -1.37
CA THR A 274 15.16 -7.99 -0.74
C THR A 274 15.64 -8.03 0.70
N GLY A 275 15.80 -9.22 1.29
CA GLY A 275 16.20 -9.37 2.69
C GLY A 275 15.68 -10.63 3.35
N PRO A 276 16.12 -10.89 4.60
CA PRO A 276 15.72 -12.07 5.34
C PRO A 276 14.22 -12.03 5.71
N VAL A 277 13.63 -13.22 5.81
CA VAL A 277 12.30 -13.40 6.39
C VAL A 277 12.42 -13.37 7.92
N ILE A 278 11.70 -12.46 8.55
CA ILE A 278 11.66 -12.25 10.00
C ILE A 278 10.37 -12.87 10.54
N PRO A 279 10.43 -13.80 11.51
CA PRO A 279 9.24 -14.34 12.16
C PRO A 279 8.45 -13.22 12.85
N GLY A 280 7.12 -13.24 12.66
CA GLY A 280 6.18 -12.37 13.40
C GLY A 280 5.61 -13.04 14.62
#